data_AF-A0AAE3HJH6-F1
#
_entry.id   AF-A0AAE3HJH6-F1
#
_cell.length_a   1.000
_cell.length_b   1.000
_cell.length_c   1.000
_cell.angle_alpha   90.00
_cell.angle_beta   90.00
_cell.angle_gamma   90.00
#
_symmetry.space_group_name_H-M   'P 1'
#
loop_
_entity.id
_entity.type
_entity.pdbx_description
1 polymer ?
#
loop_
_entity_poly.entity_id
_entity_poly.type
_entity_poly.pdbx_seq_one_letter_code
_entity_poly.pdbx_strand_id
1 'polypeptide(L)' 'MADETLPKTLWSETQLDILFDALKHRRPDYQLLEILVDLRSRGFRRRYLLRKAEQQVGSEAVTRLKRLLGG' A
#
# COMPACT_ATOMS: atom_id res chain seq x y z
N MET A 1 9.01 -10.17 20.73
CA MET A 1 8.82 -9.17 19.66
C MET A 1 7.87 -9.80 18.66
N ALA A 2 6.62 -9.32 18.59
CA ALA A 2 5.58 -9.95 17.77
C ALA A 2 5.88 -9.67 16.30
N ASP A 3 6.29 -10.72 15.62
CA ASP A 3 6.55 -10.78 14.19
C ASP A 3 5.24 -10.42 13.46
N GLU A 4 5.19 -9.24 12.81
CA GLU A 4 4.09 -8.84 11.93
C GLU A 4 4.17 -9.62 10.60
N THR A 5 4.29 -10.94 10.68
CA THR A 5 4.20 -11.86 9.54
C THR A 5 2.73 -12.08 9.22
N LEU A 6 2.15 -11.12 8.48
CA LEU A 6 1.05 -11.46 7.59
C LEU A 6 1.57 -12.59 6.68
N PRO A 7 0.81 -13.69 6.49
CA PRO A 7 1.25 -14.76 5.60
C PRO A 7 1.50 -14.16 4.22
N LYS A 8 2.75 -14.28 3.76
CA LYS A 8 3.18 -13.93 2.40
C LYS A 8 2.59 -14.94 1.43
N THR A 9 1.26 -14.94 1.26
CA THR A 9 0.64 -15.59 0.11
C THR A 9 1.01 -14.78 -1.13
N LEU A 10 1.40 -15.43 -2.23
CA LEU A 10 1.78 -14.79 -3.51
C LEU A 10 0.84 -13.63 -3.92
N TRP A 11 -0.45 -13.76 -3.61
CA TRP A 11 -1.48 -12.74 -3.88
C TRP A 11 -1.27 -11.40 -3.17
N SER A 12 -0.66 -11.42 -1.99
CA SER A 12 -0.32 -10.23 -1.21
C SER A 12 0.74 -9.39 -1.89
N GLU A 13 1.71 -10.03 -2.57
CA GLU A 13 2.77 -9.34 -3.30
C GLU A 13 2.21 -8.68 -4.56
N THR A 14 1.35 -9.39 -5.32
CA THR A 14 0.73 -8.84 -6.53
C THR A 14 -0.09 -7.56 -6.25
N GLN A 15 -0.83 -7.51 -5.14
CA GLN A 15 -1.64 -6.32 -4.82
C GLN A 15 -0.83 -5.14 -4.32
N LEU A 16 0.26 -5.40 -3.60
CA LEU A 16 1.21 -4.36 -3.23
C LEU A 16 1.89 -3.80 -4.47
N ASP A 17 2.28 -4.66 -5.41
CA ASP A 17 2.87 -4.24 -6.68
C ASP A 17 1.88 -3.40 -7.49
N ILE A 18 0.60 -3.79 -7.55
CA ILE A 18 -0.46 -2.99 -8.19
C ILE A 18 -0.61 -1.62 -7.50
N LEU A 19 -0.57 -1.56 -6.17
CA LEU A 19 -0.61 -0.30 -5.42
C LEU A 19 0.60 0.59 -5.77
N PHE A 20 1.80 0.01 -5.82
CA PHE A 20 3.02 0.76 -6.10
C PHE A 20 3.07 1.22 -7.55
N ASP A 21 2.64 0.40 -8.49
CA ASP A 21 2.51 0.77 -9.90
C ASP A 21 1.49 1.90 -10.06
N ALA A 22 0.32 1.79 -9.42
CA ALA A 22 -0.70 2.83 -9.45
C ALA A 22 -0.18 4.17 -8.87
N LEU A 23 0.59 4.11 -7.79
CA LEU A 23 1.24 5.28 -7.20
C LEU A 23 2.29 5.89 -8.14
N LYS A 24 3.14 5.07 -8.75
CA LYS A 24 4.20 5.48 -9.68
C LYS A 24 3.62 6.13 -10.95
N HIS A 25 2.53 5.57 -11.47
CA HIS A 25 1.83 6.07 -12.65
C HIS A 25 0.85 7.20 -12.35
N ARG A 26 0.84 7.74 -11.12
CA ARG A 26 -0.06 8.83 -10.68
C ARG A 26 -1.53 8.55 -11.01
N ARG A 27 -1.95 7.28 -10.91
CA ARG A 27 -3.35 6.86 -11.08
C ARG A 27 -4.26 7.66 -10.15
N PRO A 28 -5.52 7.91 -10.53
CA PRO A 28 -6.42 8.75 -9.73
C PRO A 28 -6.73 8.15 -8.35
N ASP A 29 -7.10 9.02 -7.40
CA ASP A 29 -7.26 8.65 -5.99
C ASP A 29 -8.29 7.55 -5.76
N TYR A 30 -9.36 7.49 -6.58
CA TYR A 30 -10.38 6.45 -6.46
C TYR A 30 -9.81 5.04 -6.70
N GLN A 31 -8.91 4.86 -7.67
CA GLN A 31 -8.27 3.55 -7.91
C GLN A 31 -7.35 3.15 -6.76
N LEU A 32 -6.61 4.12 -6.19
CA LEU A 32 -5.77 3.87 -5.03
C LEU A 32 -6.61 3.46 -3.81
N LEU A 33 -7.77 4.10 -3.62
CA LEU A 33 -8.70 3.74 -2.54
C LEU A 33 -9.27 2.34 -2.70
N GLU A 34 -9.65 1.91 -3.90
CA GLU A 34 -10.11 0.53 -4.14
C GLU A 34 -9.06 -0.50 -3.74
N ILE A 35 -7.81 -0.29 -4.16
CA ILE A 35 -6.68 -1.17 -3.81
C ILE A 35 -6.42 -1.16 -2.29
N LEU A 36 -6.47 0.02 -1.67
CA LEU A 36 -6.28 0.16 -0.22
C LEU A 36 -7.39 -0.51 0.60
N VAL A 37 -8.64 -0.47 0.13
CA VAL A 37 -9.76 -1.13 0.80
C VAL A 37 -9.56 -2.64 0.79
N ASP A 38 -9.14 -3.22 -0.33
CA ASP A 38 -8.87 -4.67 -0.42
C ASP A 38 -7.67 -5.06 0.45
N LEU A 39 -6.57 -4.30 0.41
CA LEU A 39 -5.42 -4.52 1.29
C LEU A 39 -5.81 -4.42 2.78
N ARG A 40 -6.66 -3.46 3.14
CA ARG A 40 -7.13 -3.33 4.53
C ARG A 40 -8.04 -4.51 4.93
N SER A 41 -8.91 -4.97 4.05
CA SER A 41 -9.76 -6.15 4.24
C SER A 41 -8.92 -7.41 4.52
N ARG A 42 -7.76 -7.52 3.87
CA ARG A 42 -6.79 -8.62 4.04
C ARG A 42 -5.89 -8.47 5.28
N GLY A 43 -6.08 -7.42 6.08
CA GLY A 43 -5.35 -7.20 7.32
C GLY A 43 -4.02 -6.44 7.17
N PHE A 44 -3.72 -5.86 6.00
CA PHE A 44 -2.53 -5.02 5.84
C PHE A 44 -2.63 -3.76 6.68
N ARG A 45 -1.65 -3.57 7.58
CA ARG A 45 -1.59 -2.39 8.43
C ARG A 45 -1.08 -1.18 7.67
N ARG A 46 -1.65 0.00 7.96
CA ARG A 46 -1.21 1.30 7.41
C ARG A 46 0.31 1.49 7.48
N ARG A 47 0.93 1.24 8.64
CA ARG A 47 2.38 1.40 8.81
C ARG A 47 3.19 0.51 7.88
N TYR A 48 2.74 -0.72 7.65
CA TYR A 48 3.37 -1.65 6.72
C TYR A 48 3.31 -1.14 5.28
N LEU A 49 2.12 -0.70 4.84
CA LEU A 49 1.91 -0.16 3.50
C LEU A 49 2.76 1.09 3.25
N LEU A 50 2.81 2.01 4.22
CA LEU A 50 3.62 3.23 4.12
C LEU A 50 5.12 2.91 4.02
N ARG A 51 5.63 2.01 4.88
CA ARG A 51 7.04 1.61 4.86
C ARG A 51 7.42 0.94 3.55
N LYS A 52 6.56 0.05 3.03
CA LYS A 52 6.80 -0.64 1.76
C LYS A 52 6.72 0.32 0.56
N ALA A 53 5.75 1.21 0.54
CA ALA A 53 5.64 2.24 -0.48
C ALA A 53 6.88 3.17 -0.48
N GLU A 54 7.40 3.53 0.68
CA GLU A 54 8.61 4.37 0.77
C GLU A 54 9.84 3.69 0.18
N GLN A 55 9.96 2.38 0.36
CA GLN A 55 11.06 1.59 -0.22
C GLN A 55 10.94 1.41 -1.75
N GLN A 56 9.71 1.36 -2.30
CA GLN A 56 9.47 1.05 -3.71
C GLN A 56 9.29 2.28 -4.62
N VAL A 57 8.53 3.28 -4.17
CA VAL A 57 8.10 4.41 -5.01
C VAL A 57 8.59 5.78 -4.53
N GLY A 58 9.25 5.83 -3.37
CA GLY A 58 9.82 7.04 -2.81
C GLY A 58 8.83 7.96 -2.10
N SER A 59 9.38 8.97 -1.41
CA SER A 59 8.67 9.78 -0.42
C SER A 59 7.54 10.66 -0.99
N GLU A 60 7.62 11.06 -2.27
CA GLU A 60 6.59 11.86 -2.94
C GLU A 60 5.28 11.07 -3.09
N ALA A 61 5.36 9.85 -3.64
CA ALA A 61 4.22 8.96 -3.81
C ALA A 61 3.64 8.51 -2.45
N VAL A 62 4.50 8.31 -1.44
CA VAL A 62 4.08 8.00 -0.07
C VAL A 62 3.29 9.15 0.56
N THR A 63 3.63 10.40 0.25
CA THR A 63 2.89 11.55 0.78
C THR A 63 1.42 11.52 0.34
N ARG A 64 1.17 11.14 -0.90
CA ARG A 64 -0.19 10.92 -1.40
C ARG A 64 -0.88 9.75 -0.69
N LEU A 65 -0.18 8.63 -0.53
CA LEU A 65 -0.69 7.47 0.20
C LEU A 65 -1.04 7.81 1.67
N LYS A 66 -0.22 8.64 2.33
CA LYS A 66 -0.47 9.13 3.70
C LYS A 66 -1.77 9.93 3.78
N ARG A 67 -2.03 10.81 2.81
CA ARG A 67 -3.28 11.61 2.73
C ARG A 67 -4.50 10.71 2.56
N LEU A 68 -4.43 9.73 1.66
CA LEU A 68 -5.54 8.80 1.39
C LEU A 68 -5.86 7.87 2.56
N LEU A 69 -4.86 7.50 3.35
CA LEU A 69 -5.02 6.68 4.55
C LEU A 69 -5.46 7.49 5.78
N GLY A 70 -5.92 8.73 5.59
CA GLY A 70 -6.33 9.64 6.66
C GLY A 70 -5.13 10.17 7.42
N GLY A 71 -4.44 11.13 6.81
CA GLY A 71 -3.36 11.91 7.42
C GLY A 71 -3.64 12.21 8.89
#